data_AF-A0A639YUF1-F1
#
_entry.id   AF-A0A639YUF1-F1
#
_cell.length_a   1.000
_cell.length_b   1.000
_cell.length_c   1.000
_cell.angle_alpha   90.00
_cell.angle_beta   90.00
_cell.angle_gamma   90.00
#
_symmetry.space_group_name_H-M   'P 1'
#
loop_
_entity.id
_entity.type
_entity.pdbx_description
1 polymer ?
#
loop_
_entity_poly.entity_id
_entity_poly.type
_entity_poly.pdbx_seq_one_letter_code
_entity_poly.pdbx_strand_id
1 'polypeptide(L)' 'MLLSSNPYTSEVRLVKRLQRWVPEALPVVRKADRHCTNCGSDYYGERYCLSCHTGEYSTEINTLAEVTSCAC' A
#
# COMPACT_ATOMS: atom_id res chain seq x y z
N MET A 1 3.67 -20.50 -19.80
CA MET A 1 4.22 -20.33 -18.44
C MET A 1 4.07 -18.86 -18.09
N LEU A 2 3.06 -18.47 -17.31
CA LEU A 2 2.77 -17.06 -17.02
C LEU A 2 3.86 -16.52 -16.09
N LEU A 3 4.67 -15.57 -16.58
CA LEU A 3 5.60 -14.78 -15.78
C LEU A 3 4.79 -13.85 -14.88
N SER A 4 4.27 -14.38 -13.78
CA SER A 4 3.82 -13.57 -12.65
C SER A 4 5.04 -12.87 -12.09
N SER A 5 5.25 -11.62 -12.51
CA SER A 5 6.21 -10.74 -11.89
C SER A 5 5.72 -10.48 -10.47
N ASN A 6 6.28 -11.22 -9.52
CA ASN A 6 5.95 -11.06 -8.12
C ASN A 6 6.15 -9.57 -7.75
N PRO A 7 5.08 -8.83 -7.42
CA PRO A 7 5.11 -7.38 -7.21
C PRO A 7 6.12 -6.98 -6.13
N TYR A 8 6.27 -7.82 -5.10
CA TYR A 8 7.26 -7.67 -4.04
C TYR A 8 8.69 -7.61 -4.60
N THR A 9 9.01 -8.45 -5.58
CA THR A 9 10.34 -8.47 -6.19
C THR A 9 10.60 -7.24 -7.07
N SER A 10 9.57 -6.70 -7.73
CA SER A 10 9.70 -5.47 -8.52
C SER A 10 9.89 -4.23 -7.67
N GLU A 11 9.16 -4.12 -6.55
CA GLU A 11 9.26 -3.00 -5.62
C GLU A 11 10.63 -2.95 -4.95
N VAL A 12 11.12 -4.09 -4.45
CA VAL A 12 12.47 -4.20 -3.86
C VAL A 12 13.55 -3.81 -4.87
N ARG A 13 13.42 -4.24 -6.14
CA ARG A 13 14.35 -3.84 -7.21
C ARG A 13 14.30 -2.33 -7.48
N LEU A 14 13.13 -1.71 -7.41
CA LEU A 14 12.98 -0.27 -7.61
C LEU A 14 13.66 0.52 -6.49
N VAL A 15 13.39 0.17 -5.23
CA VAL A 15 13.99 0.82 -4.04
C VAL A 15 15.52 0.75 -4.11
N LYS A 16 16.09 -0.42 -4.40
CA LYS A 16 17.55 -0.58 -4.53
C LYS A 16 18.17 0.29 -5.63
N ARG A 17 17.45 0.52 -6.74
CA ARG A 17 17.92 1.42 -7.80
C ARG A 17 17.89 2.88 -7.37
N LEU A 18 16.84 3.29 -6.65
CA LEU A 18 16.72 4.64 -6.08
C LEU A 18 17.82 4.91 -5.05
N GLN A 19 18.08 3.95 -4.16
CA GLN A 19 19.09 4.06 -3.10
C GLN A 19 20.52 4.27 -3.61
N ARG A 20 20.81 3.92 -4.88
CA ARG A 20 22.11 4.22 -5.50
C ARG A 20 22.36 5.72 -5.67
N TRP A 21 21.30 6.50 -5.81
CA TRP A 21 21.36 7.95 -6.04
C TRP A 21 20.94 8.74 -4.80
N VAL A 22 19.98 8.21 -4.04
CA VAL A 22 19.46 8.81 -2.81
C VAL A 22 19.49 7.73 -1.73
N PRO A 23 20.59 7.59 -0.96
CA PRO A 23 20.75 6.52 0.03
C PRO A 23 19.59 6.43 1.03
N GLU A 24 19.02 7.59 1.39
CA GLU A 24 17.89 7.72 2.31
C GLU A 24 16.52 7.42 1.69
N ALA A 25 16.46 6.94 0.44
CA ALA A 25 15.20 6.57 -0.19
C ALA A 25 14.58 5.37 0.54
N LEU A 26 13.48 5.62 1.24
CA LEU A 26 12.65 4.62 1.91
C LEU A 26 11.33 4.43 1.16
N PRO A 27 10.79 3.19 1.07
CA PRO A 27 9.48 2.98 0.51
C PRO A 27 8.42 3.67 1.37
N VAL A 28 7.54 4.44 0.73
CA VAL A 28 6.39 5.03 1.39
C VAL A 28 5.27 3.99 1.42
N VAL A 29 5.04 3.39 2.58
CA VAL A 29 3.88 2.51 2.78
C VAL A 29 2.65 3.37 3.00
N ARG A 30 1.80 3.49 1.97
CA ARG A 30 0.51 4.17 2.11
C ARG A 30 -0.48 3.22 2.78
N LYS A 31 -0.62 3.36 4.10
CA LYS A 31 -1.77 2.82 4.81
C LYS A 31 -2.99 3.66 4.45
N ALA A 32 -4.08 2.99 4.09
CA ALA A 32 -5.32 3.64 3.71
C ALA A 32 -6.38 3.37 4.79
N ASP A 33 -7.31 4.31 4.93
CA ASP A 33 -8.60 4.00 5.52
C ASP A 33 -9.27 2.94 4.64
N ARG A 34 -9.71 1.85 5.24
CA ARG A 34 -10.25 0.68 4.55
C ARG A 34 -11.61 0.32 5.12
N HIS A 35 -12.49 -0.16 4.26
CA HIS A 35 -13.78 -0.73 4.63
C HIS A 35 -13.81 -2.20 4.24
N CYS A 36 -14.25 -3.09 5.13
CA CYS A 36 -14.51 -4.48 4.81
C CYS A 36 -15.99 -4.67 4.49
N THR A 37 -16.35 -4.98 3.25
CA THR A 37 -17.76 -5.13 2.85
C THR A 37 -18.44 -6.38 3.44
N ASN A 38 -17.66 -7.35 3.94
CA ASN A 38 -18.20 -8.58 4.54
C ASN A 38 -18.61 -8.40 6.01
N CYS A 39 -17.79 -7.72 6.83
CA CYS A 39 -18.11 -7.47 8.24
C CYS A 39 -18.55 -6.03 8.53
N GLY A 40 -18.56 -5.15 7.54
CA GLY A 40 -18.95 -3.75 7.64
C GLY A 40 -18.01 -2.88 8.49
N SER A 41 -16.82 -3.38 8.86
CA SER A 41 -15.89 -2.66 9.72
C SER A 41 -14.96 -1.77 8.91
N ASP A 42 -14.82 -0.53 9.37
CA ASP A 42 -13.75 0.37 8.95
C ASP A 42 -12.48 0.09 9.75
N TYR A 43 -11.33 0.13 9.09
CA TYR A 43 -10.04 -0.10 9.72
C TYR A 43 -8.91 0.60 8.96
N TYR A 44 -7.82 0.91 9.65
CA TYR A 44 -6.66 1.57 9.04
C TYR A 44 -5.54 0.58 8.78
N GLY A 45 -5.01 0.54 7.54
CA GLY A 45 -3.85 -0.27 7.23
C GLY A 45 -3.82 -0.87 5.83
N GLU A 46 -3.24 -2.07 5.74
CA GLU A 46 -3.11 -2.82 4.49
C GLU A 46 -4.42 -3.55 4.14
N ARG A 47 -4.45 -4.17 2.97
CA ARG A 47 -5.64 -4.91 2.48
C ARG A 47 -5.82 -6.24 3.22
N TYR A 48 -6.10 -6.18 4.52
CA TYR A 48 -6.35 -7.34 5.37
C TYR A 48 -7.26 -6.96 6.55
N CYS A 49 -8.48 -7.50 6.57
CA CYS A 49 -9.41 -7.32 7.68
C CYS A 49 -9.08 -8.31 8.80
N LEU A 50 -8.78 -7.81 10.00
CA LEU A 50 -8.47 -8.66 11.17
C LEU A 50 -9.69 -9.44 11.67
N SER A 51 -10.90 -8.94 11.48
CA SER A 51 -12.12 -9.63 11.89
C SER A 51 -12.47 -10.80 10.96
N CYS A 52 -12.21 -10.67 9.66
CA CYS A 52 -12.48 -11.72 8.68
C CYS A 52 -11.26 -12.59 8.35
N HIS A 53 -10.08 -12.20 8.82
CA HIS A 53 -8.79 -12.82 8.50
C HIS A 53 -8.52 -12.97 6.98
N THR A 54 -9.06 -12.05 6.17
CA THR A 54 -8.89 -12.00 4.71
C THR A 54 -8.85 -10.56 4.21
N GLY A 55 -8.23 -10.35 3.05
CA GLY A 55 -8.20 -9.07 2.32
C GLY A 55 -9.19 -9.00 1.16
N GLU A 56 -9.95 -10.07 0.89
CA GLU A 56 -10.80 -10.19 -0.30
C GLU A 56 -11.84 -9.06 -0.40
N TYR A 57 -12.49 -8.76 0.73
CA TYR A 57 -13.60 -7.79 0.84
C TYR A 57 -13.16 -6.37 1.23
N SER A 58 -11.84 -6.13 1.28
CA SER A 58 -11.28 -4.89 1.78
C SER A 58 -11.11 -3.85 0.67
N THR A 59 -11.88 -2.76 0.72
CA THR A 59 -11.82 -1.63 -0.21
C THR A 59 -11.18 -0.42 0.44
N GLU A 60 -10.44 0.39 -0.32
CA GLU A 60 -9.93 1.67 0.17
C GLU A 60 -11.07 2.68 0.26
N ILE A 61 -11.20 3.35 1.40
CA ILE A 61 -12.03 4.52 1.57
C ILE A 61 -11.18 5.66 1.03
N ASN A 62 -11.48 6.10 -0.18
CA ASN A 62 -10.77 7.19 -0.83
C ASN A 62 -11.24 8.52 -0.20
N THR A 63 -10.84 8.78 1.04
CA THR A 63 -10.79 10.15 1.54
C THR A 63 -9.80 10.86 0.62
N LEU A 64 -10.24 11.92 -0.06
CA LEU A 64 -9.39 12.74 -0.94
C LEU A 64 -8.27 13.34 -0.08
N ALA A 65 -7.22 12.57 0.19
CA ALA A 65 -6.09 12.98 0.98
C ALA A 65 -5.32 13.99 0.14
N GLU A 66 -5.52 15.27 0.47
CA GLU A 66 -4.78 16.40 -0.04
C GLU A 66 -3.30 16.05 -0.05
N VAL A 67 -2.73 15.96 -1.25
CA VAL A 67 -1.29 15.83 -1.43
C VAL A 67 -0.70 17.19 -1.11
N THR A 68 -0.38 17.44 0.16
CA THR A 68 0.38 18.63 0.53
C THR A 68 1.79 18.48 -0.05
N SER A 69 2.02 19.14 -1.19
CA SER A 69 3.33 19.29 -1.79
C SER A 69 4.26 19.95 -0.78
N CYS A 70 5.43 19.36 -0.52
CA CYS A 70 6.51 20.10 0.14
C CYS A 70 6.86 21.31 -0.72
N ALA A 71 6.68 22.51 -0.17
CA ALA A 71 7.26 23.72 -0.72
C ALA A 71 8.76 23.69 -0.40
N CYS A 72 9.59 23.76 -1.44
CA CYS A 72 11.02 24.04 -1.32
C CYS A 72 11.25 25.51 -0.96
#